data_AF-A0A9W6JLH3-F1
#
_entry.id   AF-A0A9W6JLH3-F1
#
_cell.length_a   1.000
_cell.length_b   1.000
_cell.length_c   1.000
_cell.angle_alpha   90.00
_cell.angle_beta   90.00
_cell.angle_gamma   90.00
#
_symmetry.space_group_name_H-M   'P 1'
#
loop_
_entity.id
_entity.type
_entity.pdbx_description
1 polymer ?
#
loop_
_entity_poly.entity_id
_entity_poly.type
_entity_poly.pdbx_seq_one_letter_code
_entity_poly.pdbx_strand_id
1 'polypeptide(L)'
;MSGYVYAIENDAGLVKIGWSSDPETRVVKINTDAGAPCRLVGYVEGTRRQEAVLHGLLKNARVHGEWFDKSHVAVTHFLEIIPARPAKRPKACSANLIAAFIFDAEMTRAEFAALVGVSLGCVHKWARGERTPRPSQMARITAATGGKVTANDFMPPLPAPAPEQRAAG
;
A
#
# COMPACT_ATOMS: atom_id res chain seq x y z
N MET A 1 13.46 -12.82 11.99
CA MET A 1 12.47 -11.77 11.70
C MET A 1 12.21 -11.77 10.21
N SER A 2 10.98 -12.04 9.79
CA SER A 2 10.53 -11.85 8.41
C SER A 2 10.54 -10.35 8.08
N GLY A 3 11.04 -10.00 6.91
CA GLY A 3 11.14 -8.62 6.43
C GLY A 3 11.45 -8.63 4.95
N TYR A 4 11.88 -7.49 4.42
CA TYR A 4 12.13 -7.34 2.99
C TYR A 4 13.48 -6.69 2.74
N VAL A 5 14.23 -7.25 1.80
CA VAL A 5 15.38 -6.59 1.19
C VAL A 5 14.86 -5.77 0.03
N TYR A 6 15.14 -4.48 0.02
CA TYR A 6 14.63 -3.53 -0.97
C TYR A 6 15.76 -2.84 -1.72
N ALA A 7 15.44 -2.36 -2.92
CA ALA A 7 16.31 -1.54 -3.75
C ALA A 7 15.63 -0.20 -4.07
N ILE A 8 16.29 0.91 -3.73
CA ILE A 8 15.83 2.28 -4.01
C ILE A 8 16.84 2.92 -4.95
N GLU A 9 16.42 3.40 -6.11
CA GLU A 9 17.26 4.17 -7.02
C GLU A 9 17.07 5.67 -6.82
N ASN A 10 18.09 6.47 -7.15
CA ASN A 10 17.97 7.92 -7.31
C ASN A 10 18.21 8.33 -8.77
N ASP A 11 17.91 9.60 -9.08
CA ASP A 11 18.12 10.15 -10.43
C ASP A 11 19.60 10.22 -10.86
N ALA A 12 20.53 10.10 -9.91
CA ALA A 12 21.97 10.04 -10.18
C ALA A 12 22.45 8.62 -10.57
N GLY A 13 21.56 7.64 -10.68
CA GLY A 13 21.93 6.26 -11.03
C GLY A 13 22.58 5.48 -9.90
N LEU A 14 22.38 5.88 -8.65
CA LEU A 14 22.79 5.13 -7.47
C LEU A 14 21.62 4.34 -6.90
N VAL A 15 21.90 3.12 -6.46
CA VAL A 15 20.92 2.19 -5.90
C VAL A 15 21.27 1.90 -4.46
N LYS A 16 20.37 2.24 -3.54
CA LYS A 16 20.45 1.89 -2.14
C LYS A 16 19.82 0.53 -1.91
N ILE A 17 20.58 -0.40 -1.35
CA ILE A 17 20.08 -1.73 -0.97
C ILE A 17 20.05 -1.81 0.56
N GLY A 18 18.87 -2.12 1.11
CA GLY A 18 18.71 -2.21 2.56
C GLY A 18 17.62 -3.18 2.96
N TRP A 19 17.54 -3.47 4.26
CA TRP A 19 16.51 -4.32 4.85
C TRP A 19 15.51 -3.48 5.64
N SER A 20 14.22 -3.74 5.47
CA SER A 20 13.14 -3.14 6.27
C SER A 20 11.96 -4.11 6.37
N SER A 21 11.23 -4.07 7.48
CA SER A 21 9.92 -4.70 7.59
C SER A 21 8.85 -3.97 6.75
N ASP A 22 9.09 -2.70 6.41
CA ASP A 22 8.23 -1.88 5.55
C ASP A 22 9.11 -1.00 4.62
N PRO A 23 9.40 -1.46 3.39
CA PRO A 23 10.19 -0.72 2.40
C PRO A 23 9.51 0.56 1.89
N GLU A 24 8.17 0.58 1.86
CA GLU A 24 7.44 1.71 1.28
C GLU A 24 7.51 2.94 2.17
N THR A 25 7.27 2.77 3.47
CA THR A 25 7.43 3.87 4.44
C THR A 25 8.89 4.35 4.47
N ARG A 26 9.83 3.45 4.19
CA ARG A 26 11.26 3.78 4.13
C ARG A 26 11.61 4.65 2.94
N VAL A 27 11.05 4.41 1.75
CA VAL A 27 11.31 5.27 0.56
C VAL A 27 10.73 6.67 0.75
N VAL A 28 9.57 6.80 1.40
CA VAL A 28 8.95 8.10 1.69
C VAL A 28 9.86 8.91 2.62
N LYS A 29 10.33 8.27 3.69
CA LYS A 29 11.28 8.90 4.63
C LYS A 29 12.58 9.31 3.93
N ILE A 30 13.14 8.44 3.10
CA ILE A 30 14.36 8.74 2.34
C ILE A 30 14.13 9.93 1.40
N ASN A 31 12.98 10.05 0.74
CA ASN A 31 12.68 11.22 -0.09
C ASN A 31 12.53 12.52 0.70
N THR A 32 12.04 12.46 1.95
CA THR A 32 11.95 13.65 2.81
C THR A 32 13.33 14.12 3.28
N ASP A 33 14.23 13.17 3.55
CA ASP A 33 15.57 13.46 4.05
C ASP A 33 16.61 13.68 2.93
N ALA A 34 16.34 13.21 1.70
CA ALA A 34 17.24 13.32 0.55
C ALA A 34 16.94 14.57 -0.28
N GLY A 35 17.97 15.33 -0.63
CA GLY A 35 17.85 16.47 -1.55
C GLY A 35 17.58 16.09 -3.01
N ALA A 36 17.36 14.81 -3.32
CA ALA A 36 17.08 14.29 -4.65
C ALA A 36 15.96 13.24 -4.61
N PRO A 37 15.09 13.19 -5.62
CA PRO A 37 14.02 12.20 -5.69
C PRO A 37 14.60 10.78 -5.79
N CYS A 38 14.04 9.90 -4.98
CA CYS A 38 14.41 8.49 -4.85
C CYS A 38 13.18 7.62 -5.15
N ARG A 39 13.35 6.60 -5.99
CA ARG A 39 12.28 5.69 -6.41
C ARG A 39 12.55 4.27 -5.91
N LEU A 40 11.52 3.61 -5.37
CA LEU A 40 11.59 2.20 -4.99
C LEU A 40 11.52 1.34 -6.27
N VAL A 41 12.59 0.59 -6.56
CA VAL A 41 12.68 -0.29 -7.74
C VAL A 41 11.93 -1.60 -7.48
N GLY A 42 12.17 -2.20 -6.31
CA GLY A 42 11.57 -3.48 -5.92
C GLY A 42 11.98 -3.91 -4.52
N TYR A 43 11.37 -5.00 -4.05
CA TYR A 43 11.72 -5.64 -2.79
C TYR A 43 11.42 -7.13 -2.84
N VAL A 44 12.24 -7.92 -2.15
CA VAL A 44 12.08 -9.37 -2.00
C VAL A 44 11.97 -9.72 -0.53
N GLU A 45 11.15 -10.70 -0.19
CA GLU A 45 11.12 -11.22 1.18
C GLU A 45 12.50 -11.75 1.54
N GLY A 46 13.02 -11.28 2.67
CA GLY A 46 14.37 -11.61 3.07
C GLY A 46 14.70 -11.19 4.50
N THR A 47 15.87 -11.64 4.91
CA THR A 47 16.40 -11.44 6.25
C THR A 47 17.54 -10.43 6.22
N ARG A 48 17.82 -9.84 7.38
CA ARG A 48 19.00 -8.98 7.59
C ARG A 48 20.32 -9.70 7.24
N ARG A 49 20.37 -11.03 7.38
CA ARG A 49 21.53 -11.83 6.96
C ARG A 49 21.70 -11.86 5.45
N GLN A 50 20.60 -11.98 4.70
CA GLN A 50 20.64 -11.93 3.22
C GLN A 50 21.05 -10.54 2.72
N GLU A 51 20.63 -9.47 3.40
CA GLU A 51 21.13 -8.12 3.12
C GLU A 51 22.64 -8.00 3.35
N ALA A 52 23.17 -8.52 4.46
CA ALA A 52 24.61 -8.53 4.70
C ALA A 52 25.39 -9.35 3.66
N VAL A 53 24.82 -10.48 3.19
CA VAL A 53 25.41 -11.27 2.10
C VAL A 53 25.42 -10.48 0.79
N LEU A 54 24.32 -9.79 0.45
CA LEU A 54 24.24 -8.94 -0.74
C LEU A 54 25.24 -7.78 -0.67
N HIS A 55 25.41 -7.16 0.49
CA HIS A 55 26.45 -6.13 0.68
C HIS A 55 27.85 -6.69 0.50
N GLY A 56 28.09 -7.95 0.88
CA GLY A 56 29.35 -8.65 0.61
C GLY A 56 29.57 -8.91 -0.88
N LEU A 57 28.56 -9.42 -1.58
CA LEU A 57 28.61 -9.71 -3.02
C LEU A 57 28.73 -8.43 -3.87
N LEU A 58 28.08 -7.36 -3.45
CA LEU A 58 28.07 -6.06 -4.14
C LEU A 58 29.13 -5.09 -3.63
N LYS A 59 30.04 -5.55 -2.76
CA LYS A 59 31.11 -4.72 -2.19
C LYS A 59 31.92 -3.98 -3.25
N ASN A 60 32.13 -4.60 -4.42
CA ASN A 60 32.89 -4.02 -5.53
C ASN A 60 32.11 -2.93 -6.29
N ALA A 61 30.79 -2.91 -6.17
CA ALA A 61 29.91 -1.90 -6.76
C ALA A 61 29.56 -0.76 -5.79
N ARG A 62 30.08 -0.81 -4.56
CA ARG A 62 29.71 0.09 -3.46
C ARG A 62 30.39 1.45 -3.64
N VAL A 63 29.58 2.49 -3.83
CA VAL A 63 30.06 3.88 -3.95
C VAL A 63 30.19 4.52 -2.58
N HIS A 64 29.12 4.50 -1.79
CA HIS A 64 29.12 5.13 -0.47
C HIS A 64 28.09 4.53 0.48
N GLY A 65 28.49 4.12 1.68
CA GLY A 65 27.54 3.62 2.69
C GLY A 65 26.72 2.45 2.15
N GLU A 66 25.41 2.58 2.02
CA GLU A 66 24.54 1.52 1.47
C GLU A 66 24.17 1.77 -0.01
N TRP A 67 24.89 2.65 -0.69
CA TRP A 67 24.66 3.04 -2.09
C TRP A 67 25.65 2.34 -3.03
N PHE A 68 25.09 1.75 -4.08
CA PHE A 68 25.79 0.99 -5.11
C PHE A 68 25.57 1.63 -6.48
N ASP A 69 26.54 1.48 -7.37
CA ASP A 69 26.46 1.98 -8.74
C ASP A 69 25.52 1.09 -9.57
N LYS A 70 24.47 1.68 -10.15
CA LYS A 70 23.51 0.97 -11.02
C LYS A 70 24.18 0.39 -12.26
N SER A 71 25.21 1.04 -12.78
CA SER A 71 25.93 0.61 -13.99
C SER A 71 26.75 -0.66 -13.77
N HIS A 72 26.99 -1.05 -12.52
CA HIS A 72 27.73 -2.25 -12.20
C HIS A 72 26.89 -3.51 -12.49
N VAL A 73 27.46 -4.46 -13.24
CA VAL A 73 26.76 -5.67 -13.72
C VAL A 73 26.07 -6.46 -12.59
N ALA A 74 26.73 -6.59 -11.44
CA ALA A 74 26.15 -7.29 -10.28
C ALA A 74 24.90 -6.59 -9.71
N VAL A 75 24.87 -5.26 -9.73
CA VAL A 75 23.70 -4.48 -9.28
C VAL A 75 22.60 -4.56 -10.32
N THR A 76 22.92 -4.41 -11.61
CA THR A 76 21.96 -4.57 -12.71
C THR A 76 21.30 -5.95 -12.65
N HIS A 77 22.09 -7.01 -12.53
CA HIS A 77 21.57 -8.38 -12.46
C HIS A 77 20.69 -8.60 -11.22
N PHE A 78 21.07 -8.02 -10.08
CA PHE A 78 20.23 -8.03 -8.89
C PHE A 78 18.89 -7.30 -9.11
N LEU A 79 18.90 -6.16 -9.81
CA LEU A 79 17.69 -5.42 -10.16
C LEU A 79 16.80 -6.15 -11.18
N GLU A 80 17.38 -6.96 -12.06
CA GLU A 80 16.62 -7.81 -13.00
C GLU A 80 15.95 -8.99 -12.28
N ILE A 81 16.61 -9.53 -11.25
CA ILE A 81 16.11 -10.67 -10.47
C ILE A 81 15.10 -10.23 -9.39
N ILE A 82 15.25 -9.03 -8.83
CA ILE A 82 14.33 -8.56 -7.80
C ILE A 82 12.94 -8.43 -8.43
N PRO A 83 11.88 -9.01 -7.84
CA PRO A 83 10.55 -8.82 -8.36
C PRO A 83 10.26 -7.32 -8.37
N ALA A 84 10.07 -6.77 -9.58
CA ALA A 84 9.63 -5.41 -9.77
C ALA A 84 8.44 -5.18 -8.86
N ARG A 85 8.45 -4.04 -8.14
CA ARG A 85 7.43 -3.68 -7.15
C ARG A 85 6.09 -4.28 -7.59
N PRO A 86 5.51 -5.27 -6.89
CA PRO A 86 4.16 -5.68 -7.21
C PRO A 86 3.35 -4.40 -7.05
N ALA A 87 2.87 -3.84 -8.18
CA ALA A 87 2.07 -2.63 -8.19
C ALA A 87 1.09 -2.81 -7.05
N LYS A 88 1.14 -1.93 -6.03
CA LYS A 88 0.45 -2.12 -4.75
C LYS A 88 -0.79 -2.93 -5.03
N ARG A 89 -0.81 -4.21 -4.63
CA ARG A 89 -2.11 -4.89 -4.60
C ARG A 89 -2.93 -3.92 -3.77
N PRO A 90 -4.01 -3.33 -4.31
CA PRO A 90 -4.85 -2.51 -3.46
C PRO A 90 -5.06 -3.40 -2.24
N LYS A 91 -4.71 -2.88 -1.04
CA LYS A 91 -5.06 -3.55 0.22
C LYS A 91 -6.45 -4.09 -0.05
N ALA A 92 -6.69 -5.38 0.18
CA ALA A 92 -7.99 -6.01 0.02
C ALA A 92 -8.97 -5.30 0.97
N CYS A 93 -9.30 -4.06 0.62
CA CYS A 93 -10.50 -3.37 0.93
C CYS A 93 -11.46 -4.17 0.07
N SER A 94 -12.31 -4.96 0.71
CA SER A 94 -13.62 -5.20 0.13
C SER A 94 -14.05 -3.90 -0.55
N ALA A 95 -14.20 -3.92 -1.87
CA ALA A 95 -14.64 -2.83 -2.73
C ALA A 95 -15.09 -1.57 -1.96
N ASN A 96 -14.24 -0.55 -1.85
CA ASN A 96 -14.65 0.71 -1.22
C ASN A 96 -15.62 1.41 -2.17
N LEU A 97 -16.90 1.07 -2.06
CA LEU A 97 -18.00 1.55 -2.91
C LEU A 97 -18.10 3.08 -2.91
N ILE A 98 -17.69 3.75 -1.82
CA ILE A 98 -17.56 5.21 -1.79
C ILE A 98 -16.50 5.70 -2.79
N ALA A 99 -15.32 5.08 -2.82
CA ALA A 99 -14.24 5.50 -3.71
C ALA A 99 -14.58 5.22 -5.19
N ALA A 100 -15.23 4.08 -5.46
CA ALA A 100 -15.73 3.74 -6.78
C ALA A 100 -16.82 4.73 -7.24
N PHE A 101 -17.81 5.02 -6.39
CA PHE A 101 -18.87 5.97 -6.72
C PHE A 101 -18.33 7.37 -7.02
N ILE A 102 -17.38 7.86 -6.22
CA ILE A 102 -16.78 9.19 -6.41
C ILE A 102 -16.08 9.27 -7.79
N PHE A 103 -15.42 8.20 -8.20
CA PHE A 103 -14.77 8.10 -9.51
C PHE A 103 -15.79 8.05 -10.65
N ASP A 104 -16.79 7.17 -10.55
CA ASP A 104 -17.84 7.00 -11.58
C ASP A 104 -18.71 8.24 -11.75
N ALA A 105 -18.88 9.02 -10.68
CA ALA A 105 -19.64 10.27 -10.69
C ALA A 105 -18.78 11.50 -11.03
N GLU A 106 -17.53 11.31 -11.46
CA GLU A 106 -16.56 12.34 -11.84
C GLU A 106 -16.44 13.49 -10.82
N MET A 107 -16.61 13.18 -9.53
CA MET A 107 -16.58 14.16 -8.45
C MET A 107 -15.32 14.01 -7.60
N THR A 108 -14.94 15.07 -6.92
CA THR A 108 -13.86 15.06 -5.94
C THR A 108 -14.36 14.57 -4.57
N ARG A 109 -13.43 14.08 -3.75
CA ARG A 109 -13.75 13.70 -2.35
C ARG A 109 -14.25 14.88 -1.52
N ALA A 110 -13.86 16.11 -1.86
CA ALA A 110 -14.30 17.32 -1.20
C ALA A 110 -15.77 17.64 -1.54
N GLU A 111 -16.14 17.50 -2.81
CA GLU A 111 -17.52 17.67 -3.26
C GLU A 111 -18.43 16.60 -2.67
N PHE A 112 -17.99 15.33 -2.64
CA PHE A 112 -18.73 14.27 -1.98
C PHE A 112 -18.90 14.52 -0.47
N ALA A 113 -17.86 15.04 0.20
CA ALA A 113 -17.94 15.39 1.61
C ALA A 113 -18.97 16.50 1.86
N ALA A 114 -19.00 17.52 0.99
CA ALA A 114 -19.98 18.60 1.04
C ALA A 114 -21.41 18.06 0.81
N LEU A 115 -21.59 17.18 -0.18
CA LEU A 115 -22.86 16.54 -0.51
C LEU A 115 -23.44 15.72 0.65
N VAL A 116 -22.60 14.98 1.37
CA VAL A 116 -22.99 14.18 2.55
C VAL A 116 -23.09 15.04 3.83
N GLY A 117 -22.52 16.25 3.83
CA GLY A 117 -22.47 17.15 4.99
C GLY A 117 -21.50 16.69 6.07
N VAL A 118 -20.31 16.26 5.68
CA VAL A 118 -19.25 15.77 6.59
C VAL A 118 -17.89 16.33 6.21
N SER A 119 -16.88 16.18 7.08
CA SER A 119 -15.54 16.63 6.76
C SER A 119 -14.85 15.71 5.75
N LEU A 120 -13.99 16.29 4.90
CA LEU A 120 -13.14 15.55 3.96
C LEU A 120 -12.34 14.43 4.65
N GLY A 121 -11.86 14.68 5.87
CA GLY A 121 -11.14 13.69 6.67
C GLY A 121 -11.98 12.45 7.03
N CYS A 122 -13.30 12.61 7.19
CA CYS A 122 -14.20 11.47 7.39
C CYS A 122 -14.27 10.60 6.13
N VAL A 123 -14.49 11.23 4.97
CA VAL A 123 -14.54 10.54 3.67
C VAL A 123 -13.23 9.82 3.38
N HIS A 124 -12.08 10.42 3.69
CA HIS A 124 -10.78 9.77 3.57
C HIS A 124 -10.65 8.49 4.41
N LYS A 125 -11.08 8.53 5.67
CA LYS A 125 -11.03 7.36 6.57
C LYS A 125 -11.97 6.25 6.10
N TRP A 126 -13.16 6.61 5.63
CA TRP A 126 -14.13 5.63 5.11
C TRP A 126 -13.66 5.00 3.81
N ALA A 127 -13.18 5.81 2.85
CA ALA A 127 -12.68 5.34 1.56
C ALA A 127 -11.40 4.50 1.65
N ARG A 128 -10.78 4.41 2.82
CA ARG A 128 -9.63 3.53 3.11
C ARG A 128 -9.99 2.35 4.01
N GLY A 129 -11.25 2.24 4.45
CA GLY A 129 -11.69 1.24 5.42
C GLY A 129 -11.11 1.42 6.83
N GLU A 130 -10.51 2.57 7.14
CA GLU A 130 -9.95 2.87 8.48
C GLU A 130 -11.04 3.11 9.52
N ARG A 131 -12.26 3.41 9.08
CA ARG A 131 -13.41 3.67 9.96
C ARG A 131 -14.73 3.35 9.27
N THR A 132 -15.65 2.76 10.02
CA THR A 132 -17.05 2.59 9.60
C THR A 132 -17.85 3.88 9.87
N PRO A 133 -18.62 4.40 8.89
CA PRO A 133 -19.52 5.54 9.11
C PRO A 133 -20.55 5.23 10.21
N ARG A 134 -20.99 6.24 10.95
CA ARG A 134 -22.10 6.06 11.92
C ARG A 134 -23.43 5.82 11.18
N PRO A 135 -24.45 5.20 11.81
CA PRO A 135 -25.75 4.98 11.18
C PRO A 135 -26.38 6.24 10.55
N SER A 136 -26.28 7.39 11.22
CA SER A 136 -26.76 8.68 10.69
C SER A 136 -25.94 9.21 9.51
N GLN A 137 -24.69 8.77 9.34
CA GLN A 137 -23.86 9.07 8.19
C GLN A 137 -24.14 8.09 7.04
N MET A 138 -24.37 6.81 7.34
CA MET A 138 -24.78 5.81 6.34
C MET A 138 -26.09 6.20 5.65
N ALA A 139 -27.06 6.71 6.39
CA ALA A 139 -28.32 7.22 5.82
C ALA A 139 -28.07 8.37 4.82
N ARG A 140 -27.19 9.31 5.18
CA ARG A 140 -26.81 10.44 4.30
C ARG A 140 -26.03 10.00 3.08
N ILE A 141 -25.12 9.04 3.22
CA ILE A 141 -24.38 8.42 2.11
C ILE A 141 -25.37 7.72 1.16
N THR A 142 -26.34 6.97 1.69
CA THR A 142 -27.35 6.27 0.88
C THR A 142 -28.20 7.27 0.09
N ALA A 143 -28.63 8.35 0.73
CA ALA A 143 -29.38 9.42 0.07
C ALA A 143 -28.54 10.12 -1.03
N ALA A 144 -27.29 10.50 -0.71
CA ALA A 144 -26.40 11.20 -1.63
C ALA A 144 -25.97 10.35 -2.84
N THR A 145 -25.93 9.02 -2.69
CA THR A 145 -25.52 8.09 -3.74
C THR A 145 -26.70 7.48 -4.51
N GLY A 146 -27.93 7.87 -4.18
CA GLY A 146 -29.14 7.30 -4.80
C GLY A 146 -29.28 5.80 -4.55
N GLY A 147 -28.80 5.29 -3.40
CA GLY A 147 -28.83 3.87 -3.06
C GLY A 147 -27.72 3.02 -3.68
N LYS A 148 -26.77 3.62 -4.43
CA LYS A 148 -25.59 2.89 -4.95
C LYS A 148 -24.61 2.49 -3.84
N VAL A 149 -24.63 3.20 -2.71
CA VAL A 149 -23.88 2.83 -1.50
C VAL A 149 -24.85 2.84 -0.32
N THR A 150 -25.09 1.67 0.25
CA THR A 150 -26.06 1.42 1.32
C THR A 150 -25.37 1.11 2.66
N ALA A 151 -26.13 1.04 3.74
CA ALA A 151 -25.61 0.66 5.05
C ALA A 151 -25.05 -0.78 5.08
N ASN A 152 -25.62 -1.68 4.27
CA ASN A 152 -25.20 -3.09 4.21
C ASN A 152 -23.79 -3.25 3.65
N ASP A 153 -23.36 -2.31 2.82
CA ASP A 153 -22.02 -2.30 2.22
C ASP A 153 -20.89 -2.05 3.23
N PHE A 154 -21.24 -1.58 4.43
CA PHE A 154 -20.30 -1.34 5.52
C PHE A 154 -20.35 -2.43 6.60
N MET A 155 -21.26 -3.39 6.48
CA MET A 155 -21.40 -4.50 7.42
C MET A 155 -20.54 -5.69 6.98
N PRO A 156 -19.87 -6.40 7.90
CA PRO A 156 -19.25 -7.67 7.55
C PRO A 156 -20.33 -8.64 7.04
N PRO A 157 -19.99 -9.54 6.09
CA PRO A 157 -20.93 -10.56 5.65
C PRO A 157 -21.40 -11.35 6.88
N LEU A 158 -22.70 -11.61 6.94
CA LEU A 158 -23.26 -12.45 8.01
C LEU A 158 -22.46 -13.75 8.06
N PRO A 159 -22.04 -14.21 9.26
CA PRO A 159 -21.41 -15.51 9.38
C PRO A 159 -22.33 -16.55 8.75
N ALA A 160 -21.76 -17.45 7.94
CA ALA A 160 -22.52 -18.55 7.36
C ALA A 160 -23.32 -19.24 8.48
N PRO A 161 -24.58 -19.63 8.23
CA PRO A 161 -25.37 -20.31 9.24
C PRO A 161 -24.55 -21.48 9.77
N ALA A 162 -24.39 -21.55 11.09
CA ALA A 162 -23.67 -22.64 11.73
C ALA A 162 -24.23 -23.96 11.21
N PRO A 163 -23.39 -24.96 10.89
CA PRO A 163 -23.87 -26.24 10.41
C PRO A 163 -24.86 -26.78 11.45
N GLU A 164 -26.12 -26.84 11.04
CA GLU A 164 -27.24 -27.36 11.81
C GLU A 164 -26.80 -28.73 12.33
N GLN A 165 -26.64 -28.84 13.65
CA GLN A 165 -26.23 -30.09 14.28
C GLN A 165 -27.30 -31.10 13.93
N ARG A 166 -27.02 -31.96 12.94
CA ARG A 166 -27.83 -33.13 12.64
C ARG A 166 -27.93 -33.91 13.95
N ALA A 167 -29.14 -33.94 14.48
CA ALA A 167 -29.52 -34.76 15.62
C ALA A 167 -28.96 -36.16 15.40
N ALA A 168 -28.03 -36.56 16.28
CA ALA A 168 -27.65 -37.95 16.41
C ALA A 168 -28.90 -38.70 16.90
N GLY A 169 -29.39 -39.60 16.05
CA GLY A 169 -30.36 -40.62 16.43
C GLY A 169 -29.72 -41.75 17.22
#